data_AF-A0A7S6VZQ0-F1
#
_entry.id   AF-A0A7S6VZQ0-F1
#
_cell.length_a   1.000
_cell.length_b   1.000
_cell.length_c   1.000
_cell.angle_alpha   90.00
_cell.angle_beta   90.00
_cell.angle_gamma   90.00
#
_symmetry.space_group_name_H-M   'P 1'
#
loop_
_entity.id
_entity.type
_entity.pdbx_description
1 polymer ?
#
loop_
_entity_poly.entity_id
_entity_poly.type
_entity_poly.pdbx_seq_one_letter_code
_entity_poly.pdbx_strand_id
1 'polypeptide(L)' 'MKFTTLNNGLIRASGTSFGEKFHRDFKVQCDTSSCKIDDIYDPNSYKKEMQQLVKKPYC' A
#
# COMPACT_ATOMS: atom_id res chain seq x y z
N MET A 1 0.31 -1.91 15.86
CA MET A 1 0.81 -1.85 14.46
C MET A 1 2.30 -2.11 14.46
N LYS A 2 2.82 -2.76 13.42
CA LYS A 2 4.24 -3.07 13.26
C LYS A 2 4.69 -2.64 11.88
N PHE A 3 5.82 -1.93 11.81
CA PHE A 3 6.46 -1.52 10.57
C PHE A 3 7.71 -2.37 10.34
N THR A 4 7.89 -2.88 9.13
CA THR A 4 9.07 -3.68 8.75
C THR A 4 9.57 -3.22 7.41
N THR A 5 10.87 -2.96 7.30
CA THR A 5 11.53 -2.70 6.02
C THR A 5 11.65 -4.01 5.24
N LEU A 6 11.24 -3.99 3.97
CA LEU A 6 11.34 -5.12 3.06
C LEU A 6 12.62 -5.00 2.22
N ASN A 7 13.11 -6.13 1.69
CA ASN A 7 14.34 -6.17 0.89
C ASN A 7 14.27 -5.38 -0.42
N ASN A 8 13.06 -5.04 -0.90
CA ASN A 8 12.83 -4.21 -2.08
C ASN A 8 12.73 -2.71 -1.76
N GLY A 9 13.06 -2.29 -0.54
CA GLY A 9 13.04 -0.90 -0.11
C GLY A 9 11.66 -0.37 0.30
N LEU A 10 10.61 -1.19 0.26
CA LEU A 10 9.28 -0.83 0.76
C LEU A 10 9.21 -0.97 2.29
N ILE A 11 8.31 -0.22 2.91
CA ILE A 11 7.97 -0.35 4.32
C ILE A 11 6.61 -1.05 4.44
N ARG A 12 6.58 -2.24 5.03
CA ARG A 12 5.34 -2.96 5.33
C ARG A 12 4.79 -2.51 6.68
N ALA A 13 3.62 -1.88 6.68
CA ALA A 13 2.80 -1.71 7.88
C ALA A 13 1.86 -2.90 8.02
N SER A 14 1.88 -3.54 9.18
CA SER A 14 0.99 -4.64 9.52
C SER A 14 0.29 -4.37 10.84
N GLY A 15 -0.95 -4.80 10.96
CA GLY A 15 -1.72 -4.60 12.17
C GLY A 15 -3.03 -5.35 12.14
N THR A 16 -3.77 -5.22 13.22
CA THR A 16 -5.15 -5.70 13.32
C THR A 16 -6.04 -4.48 13.47
N SER A 17 -7.05 -4.36 12.62
CA SER A 17 -8.08 -3.32 12.67
C SER A 17 -9.44 -4.02 12.68
N PHE A 18 -10.29 -3.72 13.65
CA PHE A 18 -11.62 -4.36 13.79
C PHE A 18 -11.61 -5.90 13.75
N GLY A 19 -10.54 -6.53 14.27
CA GLY A 19 -10.38 -7.99 14.25
C GLY A 19 -9.79 -8.55 12.94
N GLU A 20 -9.72 -7.74 11.88
CA GLU A 20 -9.10 -8.13 10.61
C GLU A 20 -7.62 -7.74 10.57
N LYS A 21 -6.78 -8.67 10.13
CA LYS A 21 -5.36 -8.39 9.90
C LYS A 21 -5.19 -7.67 8.58
N PHE A 22 -4.51 -6.53 8.60
CA PHE A 22 -4.11 -5.81 7.39
C PHE A 22 -2.59 -5.82 7.25
N HIS A 23 -2.15 -5.84 5.99
CA HIS A 23 -0.78 -5.53 5.60
C HIS A 23 -0.84 -4.56 4.42
N ARG A 24 -0.08 -3.48 4.51
CA ARG A 24 0.02 -2.41 3.50
C ARG A 24 1.50 -2.13 3.29
N ASP A 25 1.94 -2.08 2.05
CA ASP A 25 3.33 -1.81 1.72
C ASP A 25 3.44 -0.39 1.18
N PHE A 26 4.37 0.39 1.72
CA PHE A 26 4.54 1.80 1.40
C PHE A 26 5.88 2.00 0.72
N LYS A 27 5.88 2.72 -0.39
CA LYS A 27 7.10 3.28 -0.95
C LYS A 27 7.31 4.64 -0.30
N VAL A 28 8.46 4.81 0.34
CA VAL A 28 8.80 6.03 1.06
C VAL A 28 10.00 6.66 0.39
N GLN A 29 9.89 7.93 0.03
CA GLN A 29 11.01 8.76 -0.36
C GLN A 29 11.38 9.66 0.81
N CYS A 30 12.63 9.56 1.25
CA CYS A 30 13.17 10.43 2.28
C CYS A 30 14.14 11.44 1.65
N ASP A 31 13.93 12.71 1.97
CA ASP A 31 14.90 13.77 1.77
C ASP A 31 15.69 14.02 3.06
N THR A 32 16.59 15.02 3.07
CA THR A 32 17.45 15.33 4.22
C THR A 32 16.69 15.81 5.46
N SER A 33 15.39 16.07 5.36
CA SER A 33 14.58 16.67 6.43
C SER A 33 13.31 15.88 6.76
N SER A 34 12.77 15.12 5.82
CA SER A 34 11.47 14.49 5.93
C SER A 34 11.34 13.25 5.05
N CYS A 35 10.50 12.32 5.48
CA CYS A 35 10.10 11.17 4.70
C CYS A 35 8.65 11.32 4.26
N LYS A 36 8.40 11.16 2.96
CA LYS A 36 7.08 11.22 2.35
C LYS A 36 6.73 9.88 1.74
N ILE A 37 5.46 9.54 1.76
CA ILE A 37 4.95 8.36 1.08
C ILE A 37 4.84 8.72 -0.41
N ASP A 38 5.61 8.02 -1.23
CA ASP A 38 5.61 8.14 -2.70
C ASP A 38 4.48 7.31 -3.30
N ASP A 39 4.26 6.10 -2.78
CA ASP A 39 3.23 5.18 -3.29
C ASP A 39 2.74 4.21 -2.19
N ILE A 40 1.50 3.71 -2.33
CA ILE A 40 0.87 2.78 -1.40
C ILE A 40 0.43 1.53 -2.16
N TYR A 41 1.12 0.43 -1.89
CA TYR A 41 0.77 -0.88 -2.40
C TYR A 41 -0.17 -1.57 -1.41
N ASP A 42 -1.42 -1.70 -1.84
CA ASP A 42 -2.40 -2.54 -1.18
C ASP A 42 -2.89 -3.63 -2.12
N PRO A 43 -2.79 -4.91 -1.73
CA PRO A 43 -3.24 -6.01 -2.58
C PRO A 43 -4.73 -5.92 -2.93
N ASN A 44 -5.55 -5.27 -2.10
CA ASN A 44 -6.97 -5.03 -2.40
C ASN A 44 -7.22 -3.79 -3.30
N SER A 45 -6.26 -2.88 -3.44
CA SER A 45 -6.40 -1.68 -4.29
C SER A 45 -6.37 -2.04 -5.76
N TYR A 46 -5.40 -2.84 -6.20
CA TYR A 46 -5.31 -3.28 -7.60
C TYR A 46 -6.55 -4.07 -8.03
N LYS A 47 -7.06 -4.96 -7.16
CA LYS A 47 -8.29 -5.71 -7.43
C LYS A 47 -9.52 -4.78 -7.55
N LYS A 48 -9.61 -3.74 -6.73
CA LYS A 48 -10.68 -2.74 -6.80
C LYS A 48 -10.57 -1.86 -8.06
N GLU A 49 -9.37 -1.41 -8.42
CA GLU A 49 -9.15 -0.64 -9.65
C GLU A 49 -9.46 -1.47 -10.89
N MET A 50 -9.01 -2.72 -10.96
CA MET A 50 -9.34 -3.65 -12.03
C MET A 50 -10.85 -3.89 -12.12
N GLN A 51 -11.56 -4.08 -11.00
CA GLN A 51 -13.02 -4.19 -10.99
C GLN A 51 -13.71 -2.92 -11.48
N GLN A 52 -13.17 -1.73 -11.18
CA GLN A 52 -13.70 -0.47 -11.69
C GLN A 52 -13.43 -0.29 -13.19
N LEU A 53 -12.27 -0.72 -13.69
CA LEU A 53 -11.93 -0.71 -15.11
C LEU A 53 -12.82 -1.68 -15.89
N VAL A 54 -13.02 -2.91 -15.41
CA VAL A 54 -13.92 -3.90 -16.03
C VAL A 54 -15.38 -3.42 -16.04
N LYS A 55 -15.79 -2.59 -15.08
CA LYS A 55 -17.14 -2.01 -15.03
C LYS A 55 -17.32 -0.77 -15.90
N LYS A 56 -16.25 -0.16 -16.42
CA LYS A 56 -16.36 0.97 -17.34
C LYS A 56 -16.51 0.45 -18.77
N PRO A 57 -17.57 0.82 -19.51
CA PRO A 57 -17.90 0.21 -20.80
C PRO A 57 -17.07 0.75 -21.98
N TYR A 58 -15.95 1.44 -21.73
CA TYR A 58 -15.14 2.05 -22.78
C TYR A 58 -13.69 1.59 -22.66
N CYS A 59 -13.24 0.86 -23.69
CA CYS A 59 -11.85 0.55 -23.97
C CYS A 59 -11.09 1.79 -24.44
#